data_AF-A0A847JJF3-F1
#
_entry.id   AF-A0A847JJF3-F1
#
_cell.length_a   1.000
_cell.length_b   1.000
_cell.length_c   1.000
_cell.angle_alpha   90.00
_cell.angle_beta   90.00
_cell.angle_gamma   90.00
#
_symmetry.space_group_name_H-M   'P 1'
#
loop_
_entity.id
_entity.type
_entity.pdbx_description
1 polymer ?
#
loop_
_entity_poly.entity_id
_entity_poly.type
_entity_poly.pdbx_seq_one_letter_code
_entity_poly.pdbx_strand_id
1 'polypeptide(L)' 'GKLKLILSGFHEAALMAQAAKKIVDPNKRLVFQYTTSSTSLQKKLGVH' A
#
# COMPACT_ATOMS: atom_id res chain seq x y z
N GLY A 1 26.41 12.38 -5.47
CA GLY A 1 25.84 11.06 -5.16
C GLY A 1 24.44 11.25 -4.60
N LYS A 2 23.42 10.57 -5.13
CA LYS A 2 22.04 10.71 -4.61
C LYS A 2 22.01 10.25 -3.15
N LEU A 3 21.55 11.14 -2.25
CA LEU A 3 21.28 10.78 -0.86
C LEU A 3 20.37 9.54 -0.83
N LYS A 4 20.69 8.58 0.05
CA LYS A 4 19.77 7.50 0.42
C LYS A 4 18.64 8.13 1.23
N LEU A 5 17.61 8.59 0.53
CA LEU A 5 16.53 9.35 1.13
C LEU A 5 15.47 8.39 1.69
N ILE A 6 15.12 8.56 2.96
CA ILE A 6 14.08 7.78 3.65
C ILE A 6 12.75 7.83 2.87
N LEU A 7 12.43 8.96 2.23
CA LEU A 7 11.23 9.09 1.42
C LEU A 7 11.18 8.12 0.21
N SER A 8 12.33 7.78 -0.37
CA SER A 8 12.40 6.89 -1.54
C SER A 8 12.13 5.47 -1.09
N GLY A 9 12.62 5.10 0.09
CA GLY A 9 12.29 3.82 0.73
C GLY A 9 10.79 3.65 1.00
N PHE A 10 10.09 4.70 1.44
CA PHE A 10 8.63 4.62 1.62
C PHE A 10 7.89 4.44 0.29
N HIS A 11 8.33 5.12 -0.77
CA HIS A 11 7.76 4.95 -2.10
C HIS A 11 7.99 3.53 -2.65
N GLU A 12 9.23 3.03 -2.53
CA GLU A 12 9.61 1.67 -2.93
C GLU A 12 8.80 0.62 -2.17
N ALA A 13 8.62 0.78 -0.85
CA ALA A 13 7.81 -0.12 -0.03
C ALA A 13 6.34 -0.14 -0.45
N ALA A 14 5.76 1.02 -0.79
CA ALA A 14 4.39 1.11 -1.28
C ALA A 14 4.22 0.34 -2.61
N LEU A 15 5.17 0.44 -3.53
CA LEU A 15 5.17 -0.32 -4.79
C LEU A 15 5.39 -1.82 -4.56
N MET A 16 6.32 -2.18 -3.68
CA MET A 16 6.60 -3.57 -3.33
C MET A 16 5.35 -4.26 -2.78
N ALA A 17 4.60 -3.62 -1.88
CA ALA A 17 3.38 -4.18 -1.31
C ALA A 17 2.31 -4.48 -2.37
N GLN A 18 2.20 -3.65 -3.42
CA GLN A 18 1.29 -3.88 -4.55
C GLN A 18 1.68 -5.14 -5.35
N ALA A 19 2.97 -5.35 -5.58
CA ALA A 19 3.48 -6.53 -6.26
C ALA A 19 3.32 -7.80 -5.41
N ALA A 20 3.73 -7.74 -4.14
CA ALA A 20 3.63 -8.85 -3.20
C ALA A 20 2.19 -9.33 -3.02
N LYS A 21 1.20 -8.43 -3.05
CA LYS A 21 -0.21 -8.80 -2.91
C LYS A 21 -0.69 -9.77 -3.99
N LYS A 22 -0.18 -9.65 -5.23
CA LYS A 22 -0.50 -10.57 -6.34
C LYS A 22 0.08 -11.97 -6.13
N ILE A 23 1.18 -12.08 -5.38
CA ILE A 23 1.84 -13.35 -5.07
C ILE A 23 1.10 -14.03 -3.91
N VAL A 24 0.82 -13.28 -2.83
CA VAL A 24 0.20 -13.82 -1.61
C VAL A 24 -1.27 -14.17 -1.81
N ASP A 25 -1.97 -13.48 -2.72
CA ASP A 25 -3.41 -13.65 -2.93
C ASP A 25 -3.78 -13.46 -4.42
N PRO A 26 -3.40 -14.42 -5.28
CA PRO A 26 -3.47 -14.25 -6.74
C PRO A 26 -4.89 -14.16 -7.29
N ASN A 27 -5.87 -14.74 -6.58
CA ASN A 27 -7.26 -14.78 -7.01
C ASN A 27 -8.04 -13.51 -6.63
N LYS A 28 -7.47 -12.66 -5.77
CA LYS A 28 -8.17 -11.46 -5.29
C LYS A 28 -7.80 -10.25 -6.14
N ARG A 29 -8.83 -9.65 -6.76
CA ARG A 29 -8.68 -8.37 -7.47
C ARG A 29 -8.30 -7.26 -6.49
N LEU A 30 -7.17 -6.62 -6.75
CA LEU A 30 -6.70 -5.46 -6.00
C LEU A 30 -7.39 -4.19 -6.52
N VAL A 31 -8.15 -3.53 -5.66
CA VAL A 31 -8.82 -2.25 -5.96
C VAL A 31 -8.05 -1.14 -5.28
N PHE A 32 -7.61 -0.15 -6.06
CA PHE A 32 -6.92 1.02 -5.55
C PHE A 32 -7.90 1.94 -4.80
N GLN A 33 -7.55 2.32 -3.58
CA GLN A 33 -8.40 3.09 -2.68
C GLN A 33 -7.57 4.08 -1.88
N TYR A 34 -8.14 5.24 -1.59
CA TYR A 34 -7.51 6.27 -0.75
C TYR A 34 -7.92 6.10 0.71
N THR A 35 -6.98 6.28 1.63
CA THR A 35 -7.21 6.13 3.08
C THR A 35 -8.21 7.13 3.64
N THR A 36 -8.33 8.31 3.04
CA THR A 36 -9.24 9.38 3.46
C THR A 36 -10.71 9.12 3.14
N SER A 37 -10.99 8.37 2.07
CA SER A 37 -12.36 8.18 1.57
C SER A 37 -12.86 6.73 1.66
N SER A 38 -11.96 5.76 1.88
CA SER A 38 -12.34 4.36 1.96
C SER A 38 -12.68 3.93 3.39
N THR A 39 -13.96 3.71 3.64
CA THR A 39 -14.45 3.09 4.88
C THR A 39 -13.83 1.71 5.11
N SER A 40 -13.57 0.96 4.04
CA SER A 40 -12.93 -0.37 4.13
C SER A 40 -11.46 -0.29 4.60
N LEU A 41 -10.74 0.77 4.23
CA LEU A 41 -9.38 1.02 4.71
C LEU A 41 -9.39 1.60 6.13
N GLN A 42 -10.27 2.55 6.42
CA GLN A 42 -10.43 3.12 7.77
C GLN A 42 -10.73 2.04 8.80
N LYS A 43 -11.62 1.09 8.47
CA LYS A 43 -11.90 -0.09 9.31
C LYS A 43 -10.66 -0.94 9.58
N LYS A 44 -9.77 -1.12 8.61
CA LYS A 44 -8.50 -1.85 8.79
C LYS A 44 -7.49 -1.07 9.64
N LEU A 45 -7.56 0.25 9.61
CA LEU A 45 -6.72 1.14 10.42
C LEU A 45 -7.28 1.35 11.83
N GLY A 46 -8.46 0.81 12.15
CA GLY A 46 -9.12 1.01 13.45
C GLY A 46 -9.65 2.43 13.65
N VAL A 47 -9.84 3.18 12.56
CA VAL A 47 -10.41 4.52 12.58
C VAL A 47 -11.91 4.39 12.31
N HIS A 48 -12.72 4.92 13.23
CA HIS A 48 -14.19 4.89 13.18
C HIS A 48 -14.75 6.09 12.41
#